data_AF-A0A520GTS7-F1
#
_entry.id   AF-A0A520GTS7-F1
#
_cell.length_a   1.000
_cell.length_b   1.000
_cell.length_c   1.000
_cell.angle_alpha   90.00
_cell.angle_beta   90.00
_cell.angle_gamma   90.00
#
_symmetry.space_group_name_H-M   'P 1'
#
loop_
_entity.id
_entity.type
_entity.pdbx_description
1 polymer ?
#
loop_
_entity_poly.entity_id
_entity_poly.type
_entity_poly.pdbx_seq_one_letter_code
_entity_poly.pdbx_strand_id
1 'polypeptide(L)'
;MGVPPWMAEPGRAIERWLEAERDQLITWLPVGLGGGIALWFVLPDPVAWGTAILLLAAGGLAGLAAGRGGRAARMLAIGAIAAALGIGLIWVRS
;
A
#
# COMPACT_ATOMS: atom_id res chain seq x y z
N MET A 1 9.72 20.70 16.47
CA MET A 1 8.36 20.89 17.03
C MET A 1 7.78 19.51 17.25
N GLY A 2 7.57 19.11 18.51
CA GLY A 2 7.00 17.79 18.83
C GLY A 2 5.53 17.74 18.44
N VAL A 3 5.10 16.66 17.78
CA VAL A 3 3.68 16.44 17.49
C VAL A 3 2.90 16.42 18.81
N PRO A 4 1.77 17.15 18.91
CA PRO A 4 0.92 17.14 20.09
C PRO A 4 0.57 15.70 20.51
N PRO A 5 0.57 15.37 21.81
CA PRO A 5 0.40 13.99 22.28
C PRO A 5 -0.89 13.35 21.78
N TRP A 6 -1.98 14.12 21.66
CA TRP A 6 -3.28 13.66 21.13
C TRP A 6 -3.25 13.32 19.63
N MET A 7 -2.29 13.84 18.85
CA MET A 7 -2.07 13.42 17.45
C MET A 7 -1.27 12.12 17.36
N ALA A 8 -0.42 11.84 18.35
CA ALA A 8 0.43 10.65 18.39
C ALA A 8 -0.26 9.42 19.04
N GLU A 9 -1.24 9.66 19.93
CA GLU A 9 -2.11 8.64 20.55
C GLU A 9 -2.75 7.68 19.53
N PRO A 10 -3.47 8.15 18.48
CA PRO A 10 -4.12 7.25 17.53
C PRO A 10 -3.10 6.44 16.71
N GLY A 11 -1.96 7.03 16.34
CA GLY A 11 -0.89 6.33 15.64
C GLY A 11 -0.35 5.14 16.45
N ARG A 12 -0.12 5.34 17.76
CA ARG A 12 0.33 4.28 18.67
C ARG A 12 -0.75 3.21 18.92
N ALA A 13 -2.02 3.59 18.95
CA ALA A 13 -3.13 2.63 19.08
C ALA A 13 -3.24 1.75 17.83
N ILE A 14 -3.12 2.35 16.64
CA ILE A 14 -3.10 1.63 15.36
C ILE A 14 -1.89 0.70 15.27
N GLU A 15 -0.69 1.13 15.68
CA GLU A 15 0.49 0.28 15.71
C GLU A 15 0.32 -0.94 16.61
N ARG A 16 -0.22 -0.76 17.83
CA ARG A 16 -0.48 -1.87 18.75
C ARG A 16 -1.55 -2.83 18.24
N TRP A 17 -2.59 -2.31 17.61
CA TRP A 17 -3.62 -3.14 16.97
C TRP A 17 -3.06 -3.94 15.79
N LEU A 18 -2.23 -3.32 14.94
CA LEU A 18 -1.55 -3.99 13.85
C LEU A 18 -0.51 -5.02 14.34
N GLU A 19 0.11 -4.80 15.50
CA GLU A 19 0.99 -5.79 16.13
C GLU A 19 0.21 -7.01 16.65
N ALA A 20 -0.98 -6.80 17.21
CA ALA A 20 -1.87 -7.87 17.64
C ALA A 20 -2.40 -8.67 16.45
N GLU A 21 -2.77 -7.99 15.37
CA GLU A 21 -3.36 -8.60 14.17
C GLU A 21 -2.33 -8.97 13.09
N ARG A 22 -1.04 -9.03 13.47
CA ARG A 22 0.11 -9.20 12.56
C ARG A 22 -0.01 -10.34 11.56
N ASP A 23 -0.66 -11.43 11.96
CA ASP A 23 -0.79 -12.64 11.15
C ASP A 23 -1.85 -12.46 10.06
N GLN A 24 -2.84 -11.59 10.28
CA GLN A 24 -3.86 -11.24 9.30
C GLN A 24 -3.34 -10.27 8.24
N LEU A 25 -2.25 -9.55 8.53
CA LEU A 25 -1.64 -8.60 7.61
C LEU A 25 -0.96 -9.25 6.41
N ILE A 26 -0.46 -10.48 6.56
CA ILE A 26 0.06 -11.26 5.42
C ILE A 26 -1.06 -11.55 4.41
N THR A 27 -2.29 -11.72 4.87
CA THR A 27 -3.46 -12.00 4.02
C THR A 27 -3.87 -10.78 3.18
N TRP A 28 -3.44 -9.57 3.55
CA TRP A 28 -3.67 -8.38 2.73
C TRP A 28 -2.76 -8.29 1.51
N LEU A 29 -1.67 -9.07 1.47
CA LEU A 29 -0.78 -9.16 0.30
C LEU A 29 -1.52 -9.67 -0.96
N PRO A 30 -2.23 -10.82 -0.92
CA PRO A 30 -3.04 -11.26 -2.05
C PRO A 30 -4.23 -10.32 -2.33
N VAL A 31 -4.77 -9.61 -1.33
CA VAL A 31 -5.82 -8.60 -1.54
C VAL A 31 -5.28 -7.41 -2.33
N GLY A 32 -4.08 -6.90 -2.01
CA GLY A 32 -3.43 -5.84 -2.78
C GLY A 32 -3.09 -6.27 -4.20
N LEU A 33 -2.61 -7.51 -4.37
CA LEU A 33 -2.37 -8.11 -5.69
C LEU A 33 -3.67 -8.22 -6.50
N GLY A 34 -4.72 -8.79 -5.91
CA GLY A 34 -6.04 -8.92 -6.54
C GLY A 34 -6.69 -7.57 -6.86
N GLY A 35 -6.49 -6.57 -6.00
CA GLY A 35 -6.92 -5.19 -6.23
C GLY A 35 -6.23 -4.56 -7.44
N GLY A 36 -4.91 -4.76 -7.59
CA GLY A 36 -4.17 -4.31 -8.78
C GLY A 36 -4.65 -4.97 -10.07
N ILE A 37 -4.97 -6.26 -10.02
CA ILE A 37 -5.53 -7.02 -11.16
C ILE A 37 -6.95 -6.51 -11.49
N ALA A 38 -7.81 -6.31 -10.49
CA ALA A 38 -9.16 -5.77 -10.70
C ALA A 38 -9.13 -4.35 -11.26
N LEU A 39 -8.19 -3.52 -10.78
CA LEU A 39 -8.00 -2.16 -11.27
C LEU A 39 -7.61 -2.14 -12.75
N TRP A 40 -6.81 -3.11 -13.20
CA TRP A 40 -6.48 -3.25 -14.61
C TRP A 40 -7.73 -3.45 -15.50
N PHE A 41 -8.70 -4.26 -15.08
CA PHE A 41 -9.95 -4.47 -15.83
C PHE A 41 -10.80 -3.19 -15.96
N VAL A 42 -10.65 -2.25 -15.05
CA VAL A 42 -11.38 -0.97 -15.05
C VAL A 42 -10.64 0.09 -15.87
N LEU A 43 -9.33 -0.02 -16.01
CA LEU A 43 -8.52 1.00 -16.66
C LEU A 43 -8.46 0.80 -18.19
N PRO A 44 -8.91 1.81 -18.97
CA PRO A 44 -9.14 1.65 -20.41
C PRO A 44 -7.89 1.85 -21.28
N ASP A 45 -6.84 2.50 -20.77
CA ASP A 45 -5.70 2.92 -21.60
C ASP A 45 -4.33 2.81 -20.89
N PRO A 46 -3.23 2.75 -21.66
CA PRO A 46 -1.88 2.60 -21.10
C PRO A 46 -1.41 3.77 -20.23
N VAL A 47 -1.92 4.99 -20.46
CA VAL A 47 -1.58 6.16 -19.63
C VAL A 47 -2.22 6.01 -18.26
N ALA A 48 -3.47 5.55 -18.20
CA ALA A 48 -4.15 5.23 -16.95
C ALA A 48 -3.40 4.17 -16.14
N TRP A 49 -2.83 3.14 -16.79
CA TRP A 49 -2.02 2.13 -16.09
C TRP A 49 -0.78 2.76 -15.44
N GLY A 50 -0.09 3.65 -16.17
CA GLY A 50 1.06 4.39 -15.64
C GLY A 50 0.70 5.30 -14.46
N THR A 51 -0.41 6.03 -14.54
CA THR A 51 -0.87 6.89 -13.43
C THR A 51 -1.27 6.08 -12.21
N ALA A 52 -1.93 4.93 -12.38
CA ALA A 52 -2.26 4.03 -11.27
C ALA A 52 -0.99 3.48 -10.58
N ILE A 53 0.01 3.05 -11.34
CA ILE A 53 1.30 2.60 -10.79
C ILE A 53 1.98 3.72 -9.99
N LEU A 54 2.01 4.94 -10.54
CA LEU A 54 2.61 6.10 -9.86
C LEU A 54 1.87 6.46 -8.58
N LEU A 55 0.54 6.42 -8.58
CA LEU A 55 -0.28 6.68 -7.39
C LEU A 55 -0.06 5.62 -6.30
N LEU A 56 0.01 4.35 -6.69
CA LEU A 56 0.32 3.25 -5.76
C LEU A 56 1.72 3.43 -5.17
N ALA A 57 2.73 3.70 -5.99
CA ALA A 57 4.09 3.94 -5.53
C ALA A 57 4.20 5.17 -4.61
N ALA A 58 3.56 6.28 -4.99
CA ALA A 58 3.51 7.49 -4.17
C ALA A 58 2.80 7.25 -2.83
N GLY A 59 1.69 6.52 -2.83
CA GLY A 59 0.97 6.12 -1.62
C GLY A 59 1.81 5.22 -0.70
N GLY A 60 2.53 4.25 -1.26
CA GLY A 60 3.45 3.39 -0.53
C GLY A 60 4.62 4.19 0.10
N LEU A 61 5.22 5.11 -0.66
CA LEU A 61 6.29 5.99 -0.18
C LEU A 61 5.80 7.00 0.86
N ALA A 62 4.61 7.56 0.69
CA ALA A 62 3.99 8.45 1.67
C ALA A 62 3.68 7.69 2.97
N GLY A 63 3.23 6.44 2.87
CA GLY A 63 3.05 5.54 4.02
C GLY A 63 4.37 5.28 4.76
N LEU A 64 5.46 5.02 4.03
CA LEU A 64 6.82 4.89 4.59
C LEU A 64 7.35 6.17 5.24
N ALA A 65 7.05 7.33 4.66
CA ALA A 65 7.47 8.62 5.21
C ALA A 65 6.68 9.01 6.47
N ALA A 66 5.39 8.67 6.52
CA ALA A 66 4.51 8.97 7.65
C ALA A 66 4.67 7.98 8.81
N GLY A 67 4.79 6.68 8.52
CA GLY A 67 5.08 5.66 9.51
C GLY A 67 6.57 5.62 9.78
N ARG A 68 7.03 6.28 10.84
CA ARG A 68 8.43 6.39 11.30
C ARG A 68 9.08 5.04 11.66
N GLY A 69 9.13 4.08 10.74
CA GLY A 69 9.70 2.74 10.92
C GLY A 69 8.72 1.64 11.32
N GLY A 70 7.42 1.94 11.48
CA GLY A 70 6.40 0.96 11.84
C GLY A 70 6.15 -0.09 10.75
N ARG A 71 5.88 -1.35 11.15
CA ARG A 71 5.62 -2.48 10.22
C ARG A 71 4.46 -2.22 9.25
N ALA A 72 3.48 -1.42 9.68
CA ALA A 72 2.35 -0.97 8.88
C ALA A 72 2.77 -0.28 7.58
N ALA A 73 3.76 0.62 7.68
CA ALA A 73 4.27 1.39 6.56
C ALA A 73 5.00 0.50 5.55
N ARG A 74 5.74 -0.49 6.06
CA ARG A 74 6.43 -1.49 5.23
C ARG A 74 5.44 -2.39 4.50
N MET A 75 4.33 -2.77 5.14
CA MET A 75 3.28 -3.57 4.52
C MET A 75 2.50 -2.81 3.46
N LEU A 76 2.18 -1.53 3.71
CA LEU A 76 1.59 -0.65 2.69
C LEU A 76 2.50 -0.52 1.47
N ALA A 77 3.81 -0.36 1.68
CA ALA A 77 4.77 -0.30 0.58
C ALA A 77 4.84 -1.63 -0.21
N ILE A 78 4.87 -2.77 0.47
CA ILE A 78 4.89 -4.07 -0.20
C ILE A 78 3.58 -4.33 -0.95
N GLY A 79 2.43 -3.98 -0.38
CA GLY A 79 1.12 -4.08 -1.03
C GLY A 79 1.01 -3.19 -2.26
N ALA A 80 1.53 -1.97 -2.20
CA ALA A 80 1.62 -1.06 -3.33
C ALA A 80 2.52 -1.60 -4.46
N ILE A 81 3.67 -2.18 -4.10
CA ILE A 81 4.57 -2.85 -5.07
C ILE A 81 3.88 -4.05 -5.70
N ALA A 82 3.19 -4.88 -4.91
CA ALA A 82 2.45 -6.04 -5.42
C ALA A 82 1.32 -5.61 -6.37
N ALA A 83 0.57 -4.55 -6.05
CA ALA A 83 -0.46 -4.00 -6.92
C ALA A 83 0.14 -3.42 -8.23
N ALA A 84 1.26 -2.71 -8.14
CA ALA A 84 1.99 -2.21 -9.31
C ALA A 84 2.53 -3.36 -10.18
N LEU A 85 3.03 -4.43 -9.58
CA LEU A 85 3.43 -5.66 -10.28
C LEU A 85 2.24 -6.35 -10.95
N GLY A 86 1.06 -6.35 -10.33
CA GLY A 86 -0.17 -6.89 -10.94
C GLY A 86 -0.55 -6.17 -12.24
N ILE A 87 -0.41 -4.84 -12.28
CA ILE A 87 -0.61 -4.03 -13.50
C ILE A 87 0.51 -4.29 -14.51
N GLY A 88 1.78 -4.31 -14.06
CA GLY A 88 2.95 -4.51 -14.92
C GLY A 88 3.07 -5.91 -15.54
N LEU A 89 2.60 -6.96 -14.86
CA LEU A 89 2.64 -8.34 -15.38
C LEU A 89 1.81 -8.49 -16.66
N ILE A 90 0.72 -7.73 -16.77
CA ILE A 90 -0.15 -7.78 -17.94
C ILE A 90 0.46 -6.98 -19.08
N TRP A 91 1.15 -5.88 -18.78
CA TRP A 91 1.88 -5.08 -19.78
C TRP A 91 2.95 -5.88 -20.54
N VAL A 92 3.57 -6.87 -19.89
CA VAL A 92 4.55 -7.79 -20.52
C VAL A 92 3.84 -8.89 -21.33
N ARG A 93 2.55 -9.14 -21.08
CA ARG A 93 1.75 -10.16 -21.77
C ARG A 93 0.97 -9.61 -22.98
N SER A 94 0.60 -8.33 -22.96
CA SER A 94 -0.09 -7.60 -24.04
C SER A 94 0.87 -7.15 -25.14
#